data_AF-A0A8S3RFD6-F1
#
_entry.id   AF-A0A8S3RFD6-F1
#
_cell.length_a   1.000
_cell.length_b   1.000
_cell.length_c   1.000
_cell.angle_alpha   90.00
_cell.angle_beta   90.00
_cell.angle_gamma   90.00
#
_symmetry.space_group_name_H-M   'P 1'
#
loop_
_entity.id
_entity.type
_entity.pdbx_description
1 polymer ?
#
loop_
_entity_poly.entity_id
_entity_poly.type
_entity_poly.pdbx_seq_one_letter_code
_entity_poly.pdbx_strand_id
1 'polypeptide(L)'
;MVHIMNPLGKMVMALLFLPLVESMAVNGLNQQVQRDIAGSAGGQALDLAFVMDCTGSMGSYIDTARKHIQAIVDEIVTSSNTTVRLALIEYRDHPPQDNTFVTKTYNFTDSVFMMKIWLNAARATGGGDGPEAVAEALFKATKLSWRPEATKITVLISDAPPHGLVPSQDSSFPNGSPTGHDPMKIVRDLAQMGVTLYIIGCEPAILPYKDFFMALDYLAGGQYVPLSRPELLVDVITGGAQEELSIQKFEKLVQVEVQKTIAAGGTVDKQKISQTVYNELVNSGATSTHLLLNNATLEGTTDAAKQIASATSMAEVRLHFHMATAKPYTYPT
;
A
#
# COMPACT_ATOMS: atom_id res chain seq x y z
N MET A 1 -28.90 -14.74 -0.04
CA MET A 1 -28.45 -16.15 0.04
C MET A 1 -27.11 -16.13 0.76
N VAL A 2 -27.02 -16.81 1.90
CA VAL A 2 -25.86 -16.76 2.81
C VAL A 2 -24.66 -17.43 2.13
N HIS A 3 -23.62 -16.66 1.78
CA HIS A 3 -22.35 -17.24 1.38
C HIS A 3 -21.47 -17.47 2.61
N ILE A 4 -21.30 -18.75 2.92
CA ILE A 4 -20.42 -19.29 3.95
C ILE A 4 -18.97 -18.99 3.52
N MET A 5 -18.20 -18.27 4.34
CA MET A 5 -16.75 -18.12 4.14
C MET A 5 -16.04 -19.48 4.27
N ASN A 6 -15.01 -19.67 3.42
CA ASN A 6 -14.07 -20.79 3.45
C ASN A 6 -13.30 -20.82 4.81
N PRO A 7 -13.04 -22.00 5.41
CA PRO A 7 -12.27 -22.19 6.65
C PRO A 7 -10.96 -21.38 6.79
N LEU A 8 -10.29 -21.00 5.70
CA LEU A 8 -9.09 -20.14 5.76
C LEU A 8 -9.38 -18.75 6.37
N GLY A 9 -10.52 -18.13 6.05
CA GLY A 9 -10.86 -16.80 6.57
C GLY A 9 -11.19 -16.80 8.07
N LYS A 10 -11.70 -17.92 8.59
CA LYS A 10 -11.85 -18.15 10.04
C LYS A 10 -10.50 -18.29 10.75
N MET A 11 -9.49 -18.78 10.03
CA MET A 11 -8.17 -19.07 10.57
C MET A 11 -7.27 -17.82 10.63
N VAL A 12 -7.34 -16.93 9.64
CA VAL A 12 -6.57 -15.66 9.61
C VAL A 12 -7.03 -14.71 10.72
N MET A 13 -8.33 -14.61 10.96
CA MET A 13 -8.89 -13.84 12.09
C MET A 13 -8.52 -14.45 13.46
N ALA A 14 -8.41 -15.78 13.58
CA ALA A 14 -7.96 -16.40 14.82
C ALA A 14 -6.46 -16.17 15.08
N LEU A 15 -5.62 -16.21 14.04
CA LEU A 15 -4.16 -16.09 14.13
C LEU A 15 -3.67 -14.67 14.47
N LEU A 16 -4.36 -13.62 14.01
CA LEU A 16 -3.98 -12.23 14.30
C LEU A 16 -4.28 -11.81 15.75
N PHE A 17 -5.30 -12.39 16.37
CA PHE A 17 -5.77 -11.99 17.70
C PHE A 17 -5.29 -12.89 18.84
N LEU A 18 -4.76 -14.08 18.55
CA LEU A 18 -4.22 -15.00 19.57
C LEU A 18 -3.10 -14.36 20.41
N PRO A 19 -2.10 -13.68 19.82
CA PRO A 19 -1.01 -13.06 20.58
C PRO A 19 -1.50 -11.92 21.49
N LEU A 20 -2.49 -11.15 21.03
CA LEU A 20 -3.08 -10.04 21.78
C LEU A 20 -3.88 -10.56 22.99
N VAL A 21 -4.72 -11.57 22.79
CA VAL A 21 -5.48 -12.22 23.87
C VAL A 21 -4.55 -12.88 24.89
N GLU A 22 -3.45 -13.49 24.44
CA GLU A 22 -2.43 -14.08 25.33
C GLU A 22 -1.68 -13.02 26.13
N SER A 23 -1.27 -11.91 25.49
CA SER A 23 -0.65 -10.78 26.19
C SER A 23 -1.58 -10.14 27.23
N MET A 24 -2.88 -10.07 26.95
CA MET A 24 -3.89 -9.50 27.85
C MET A 24 -4.25 -10.43 29.03
N ALA A 25 -4.21 -11.76 28.82
CA ALA A 25 -4.48 -12.74 29.88
C ALA A 25 -3.32 -12.89 30.88
N VAL A 26 -2.08 -12.60 30.46
CA VAL A 26 -0.87 -12.82 31.28
C VAL A 26 -0.50 -11.62 32.16
N ASN A 27 -0.76 -10.38 31.72
CA ASN A 27 -0.10 -9.21 32.31
C ASN A 27 -0.97 -8.25 33.14
N GLY A 28 -2.24 -8.57 33.43
CA GLY A 28 -3.09 -7.76 34.32
C GLY A 28 -2.95 -6.24 34.14
N LEU A 29 -3.59 -5.67 33.10
CA LEU A 29 -3.77 -4.21 32.89
C LEU A 29 -2.54 -3.34 33.26
N ASN A 30 -1.48 -3.41 32.45
CA ASN A 30 -0.35 -2.48 32.60
C ASN A 30 -0.69 -1.10 31.97
N GLN A 31 -0.20 0.00 32.58
CA GLN A 31 -0.47 1.41 32.21
C GLN A 31 -0.20 1.79 30.74
N GLN A 32 0.47 0.91 29.99
CA GLN A 32 0.69 1.04 28.55
C GLN A 32 -0.63 0.91 27.76
N VAL A 33 -1.49 -0.04 28.13
CA VAL A 33 -2.77 -0.31 27.45
C VAL A 33 -3.75 0.87 27.61
N GLN A 34 -3.74 1.57 28.75
CA GLN A 34 -4.57 2.76 28.95
C GLN A 34 -4.13 3.96 28.11
N ARG A 35 -2.83 4.08 27.78
CA ARG A 35 -2.32 5.12 26.88
C ARG A 35 -2.73 4.87 25.43
N ASP A 36 -2.74 3.60 25.00
CA ASP A 36 -3.18 3.21 23.66
C ASP A 36 -4.70 3.44 23.48
N ILE A 37 -5.49 3.24 24.54
CA ILE A 37 -6.94 3.52 24.57
C ILE A 37 -7.23 5.03 24.46
N ALA A 38 -6.46 5.88 25.15
CA ALA A 38 -6.67 7.33 25.14
C ALA A 38 -6.25 7.99 23.81
N GLY A 39 -5.32 7.41 23.06
CA GLY A 39 -4.90 7.88 21.73
C GLY A 39 -5.90 7.59 20.61
N SER A 40 -6.82 6.65 20.80
CA SER A 40 -7.76 6.15 19.78
C SER A 40 -9.15 6.83 19.81
N ALA A 41 -9.29 7.94 20.55
CA ALA A 41 -10.53 8.73 20.62
C ALA A 41 -10.59 9.88 19.57
N GLY A 42 -9.55 10.05 18.74
CA GLY A 42 -9.51 11.01 17.64
C GLY A 42 -10.25 10.51 16.40
N GLY A 43 -10.81 11.42 15.59
CA GLY A 43 -11.42 11.09 14.30
C GLY A 43 -10.48 10.29 13.38
N GLN A 44 -11.06 9.67 12.36
CA GLN A 44 -10.34 8.82 11.41
C GLN A 44 -9.18 9.62 10.78
N ALA A 45 -8.01 9.03 10.57
CA ALA A 45 -6.84 9.71 10.01
C ALA A 45 -6.25 8.91 8.85
N LEU A 46 -6.07 9.55 7.70
CA LEU A 46 -5.47 8.96 6.51
C LEU A 46 -4.29 9.81 6.05
N ASP A 47 -3.14 9.18 5.88
CA ASP A 47 -1.99 9.74 5.21
C ASP A 47 -1.80 9.02 3.87
N LEU A 48 -1.88 9.77 2.77
CA LEU A 48 -1.76 9.25 1.41
C LEU A 48 -0.59 9.92 0.68
N ALA A 49 0.44 9.15 0.36
CA ALA A 49 1.61 9.62 -0.37
C ALA A 49 1.59 9.11 -1.80
N PHE A 50 1.77 10.02 -2.78
CA PHE A 50 1.96 9.65 -4.18
C PHE A 50 3.44 9.72 -4.51
N VAL A 51 3.96 8.68 -5.16
CA VAL A 51 5.33 8.59 -5.67
C VAL A 51 5.23 8.47 -7.18
N MET A 52 5.66 9.48 -7.93
CA MET A 52 5.35 9.61 -9.35
C MET A 52 6.61 9.73 -10.19
N ASP A 53 6.71 8.83 -11.16
CA ASP A 53 7.70 8.92 -12.23
C ASP A 53 7.47 10.19 -13.07
N CYS A 54 8.53 10.97 -13.26
CA CYS A 54 8.53 12.22 -14.01
C CYS A 54 9.56 12.24 -15.13
N THR A 55 10.01 11.07 -15.61
CA THR A 55 10.99 10.92 -16.69
C THR A 55 10.33 11.14 -18.05
N GLY A 56 11.12 11.14 -19.13
CA GLY A 56 10.61 11.39 -20.48
C GLY A 56 9.58 10.37 -20.97
N SER A 57 9.73 9.09 -20.60
CA SER A 57 8.83 7.99 -21.02
C SER A 57 7.39 8.19 -20.56
N MET A 58 7.22 8.83 -19.40
CA MET A 58 5.92 9.22 -18.83
C MET A 58 5.14 10.24 -19.65
N GLY A 59 5.66 10.76 -20.76
CA GLY A 59 5.03 11.84 -21.55
C GLY A 59 3.58 11.56 -21.97
N SER A 60 3.25 10.31 -22.33
CA SER A 60 1.87 9.91 -22.69
C SER A 60 0.98 9.61 -21.47
N TYR A 61 1.58 9.41 -20.30
CA TYR A 61 0.92 8.94 -19.08
C TYR A 61 0.69 10.04 -18.06
N ILE A 62 1.58 11.04 -17.97
CA ILE A 62 1.63 11.98 -16.85
C ILE A 62 0.35 12.82 -16.73
N ASP A 63 -0.26 13.21 -17.83
CA ASP A 63 -1.52 13.97 -17.81
C ASP A 63 -2.67 13.12 -17.26
N THR A 64 -2.71 11.85 -17.66
CA THR A 64 -3.69 10.86 -17.19
C THR A 64 -3.46 10.55 -15.72
N ALA A 65 -2.23 10.27 -15.31
CA ALA A 65 -1.85 10.06 -13.91
C ALA A 65 -2.24 11.26 -13.03
N ARG A 66 -1.93 12.50 -13.45
CA ARG A 66 -2.34 13.71 -12.73
C ARG A 66 -3.84 13.81 -12.56
N LYS A 67 -4.62 13.59 -13.63
CA LYS A 67 -6.10 13.62 -13.57
C LYS A 67 -6.64 12.59 -12.59
N HIS A 68 -6.09 11.38 -12.59
CA HIS A 68 -6.54 10.32 -11.70
C HIS A 68 -6.16 10.55 -10.25
N ILE A 69 -4.95 11.03 -9.97
CA ILE A 69 -4.56 11.45 -8.61
C ILE A 69 -5.50 12.55 -8.11
N GLN A 70 -5.84 13.54 -8.96
CA GLN A 70 -6.79 14.59 -8.58
C GLN A 70 -8.18 14.03 -8.27
N ALA A 71 -8.67 13.07 -9.06
CA ALA A 71 -9.95 12.41 -8.81
C ALA A 71 -9.93 11.60 -7.50
N ILE A 72 -8.86 10.85 -7.23
CA ILE A 72 -8.67 10.12 -5.97
C ILE A 72 -8.69 11.09 -4.78
N VAL A 73 -7.96 12.20 -4.89
CA VAL A 73 -7.89 13.22 -3.84
C VAL A 73 -9.27 13.85 -3.59
N ASP A 74 -10.00 14.19 -4.64
CA ASP A 74 -11.32 14.80 -4.51
C ASP A 74 -12.32 13.82 -3.87
N GLU A 75 -12.34 12.55 -4.28
CA GLU A 75 -13.28 11.54 -3.75
C GLU A 75 -12.97 11.12 -2.30
N ILE A 76 -11.69 10.98 -1.94
CA ILE A 76 -11.30 10.62 -0.57
C ILE A 76 -11.68 11.72 0.43
N VAL A 77 -11.57 12.99 0.01
CA VAL A 77 -11.89 14.14 0.86
C VAL A 77 -13.39 14.35 1.01
N THR A 78 -14.20 14.00 0.00
CA THR A 78 -15.67 14.09 0.07
C THR A 78 -16.31 12.93 0.81
N SER A 79 -15.70 11.74 0.77
CA SER A 79 -16.32 10.48 1.23
C SER A 79 -16.17 10.19 2.73
N SER A 80 -15.49 11.03 3.52
CA SER A 80 -15.04 10.60 4.85
C SER A 80 -15.15 11.64 5.97
N ASN A 81 -15.44 11.15 7.18
CA ASN A 81 -15.26 11.88 8.44
C ASN A 81 -13.78 11.77 8.91
N THR A 82 -12.86 11.74 7.93
CA THR A 82 -11.44 11.41 8.08
C THR A 82 -10.58 12.65 7.83
N THR A 83 -9.60 12.87 8.70
CA THR A 83 -8.55 13.86 8.49
C THR A 83 -7.53 13.30 7.49
N VAL A 84 -7.56 13.82 6.27
CA VAL A 84 -6.68 13.37 5.18
C VAL A 84 -5.48 14.30 5.07
N ARG A 85 -4.28 13.72 4.92
CA ARG A 85 -3.08 14.44 4.49
C ARG A 85 -2.49 13.79 3.26
N LEU A 86 -1.97 14.61 2.37
CA LEU A 86 -1.48 14.24 1.05
C LEU A 86 -0.01 14.61 0.94
N ALA A 87 0.81 13.71 0.39
CA ALA A 87 2.21 13.97 0.06
C ALA A 87 2.48 13.62 -1.40
N LEU A 88 3.52 14.24 -1.98
CA LEU A 88 3.99 13.94 -3.33
C LEU A 88 5.51 13.77 -3.34
N ILE A 89 5.97 12.71 -3.98
CA ILE A 89 7.38 12.51 -4.31
C ILE A 89 7.46 12.37 -5.82
N GLU A 90 8.08 13.33 -6.48
CA GLU A 90 8.46 13.19 -7.89
C GLU A 90 9.84 12.56 -7.96
N TYR A 91 10.06 11.64 -8.89
CA TYR A 91 11.40 11.10 -9.13
C TYR A 91 11.72 11.03 -10.62
N ARG A 92 13.02 11.00 -10.89
CA ARG A 92 13.59 10.74 -12.21
C ARG A 92 14.73 9.77 -12.09
N ASP A 93 15.91 10.16 -12.56
CA ASP A 93 17.06 9.30 -12.69
C ASP A 93 18.29 9.92 -12.00
N HIS A 94 19.32 9.10 -11.86
CA HIS A 94 20.61 9.50 -11.35
C HIS A 94 21.50 10.12 -12.44
N PRO A 95 22.42 11.03 -12.07
CA PRO A 95 23.53 11.38 -12.94
C PRO A 95 24.37 10.13 -13.27
N PRO A 96 24.82 9.94 -14.53
CA PRO A 96 24.85 10.94 -15.60
C PRO A 96 23.58 11.07 -16.44
N GLN A 97 22.59 10.19 -16.27
CA GLN A 97 21.39 10.14 -17.11
C GLN A 97 20.52 11.37 -16.93
N ASP A 98 20.29 11.77 -15.68
CA ASP A 98 19.60 13.01 -15.36
C ASP A 98 20.42 13.88 -14.40
N ASN A 99 20.61 15.16 -14.76
CA ASN A 99 21.34 16.14 -13.96
C ASN A 99 20.43 17.21 -13.34
N THR A 100 19.11 17.08 -13.47
CA THR A 100 18.11 18.02 -12.96
C THR A 100 17.76 17.73 -11.50
N PHE A 101 17.23 16.54 -11.21
CA PHE A 101 16.99 16.03 -9.86
C PHE A 101 16.73 14.53 -9.90
N VAL A 102 17.13 13.83 -8.82
CA VAL A 102 16.78 12.42 -8.62
C VAL A 102 15.40 12.30 -7.97
N THR A 103 15.14 13.07 -6.92
CA THR A 103 13.85 13.14 -6.23
C THR A 103 13.50 14.57 -5.81
N LYS A 104 12.22 14.95 -5.88
CA LYS A 104 11.64 16.11 -5.20
C LYS A 104 10.56 15.64 -4.24
N THR A 105 10.68 16.03 -2.98
CA THR A 105 9.76 15.60 -1.92
C THR A 105 8.93 16.78 -1.43
N TYR A 106 7.63 16.65 -1.55
CA TYR A 106 6.62 17.51 -0.94
C TYR A 106 5.98 16.72 0.21
N ASN A 107 6.25 17.15 1.44
CA ASN A 107 5.76 16.46 2.64
C ASN A 107 4.25 16.66 2.83
N PHE A 108 3.67 15.95 3.81
CA PHE A 108 2.23 15.94 4.06
C PHE A 108 1.61 17.33 4.21
N THR A 109 0.53 17.56 3.48
CA THR A 109 -0.35 18.73 3.57
C THR A 109 -1.80 18.27 3.69
N ASP A 110 -2.62 19.00 4.44
CA ASP A 110 -4.09 18.84 4.44
C ASP A 110 -4.78 19.64 3.32
N SER A 111 -4.00 20.44 2.57
CA SER A 111 -4.52 21.28 1.49
C SER A 111 -4.56 20.54 0.16
N VAL A 112 -5.77 20.14 -0.25
CA VAL A 112 -6.05 19.62 -1.61
C VAL A 112 -5.56 20.59 -2.68
N PHE A 113 -5.72 21.90 -2.46
CA PHE A 113 -5.27 22.93 -3.38
C PHE A 113 -3.74 22.89 -3.58
N MET A 114 -2.96 22.75 -2.50
CA MET A 114 -1.50 22.62 -2.60
C MET A 114 -1.09 21.34 -3.33
N MET A 115 -1.75 20.21 -3.06
CA MET A 115 -1.51 18.97 -3.78
C MET A 115 -1.74 19.14 -5.29
N LYS A 116 -2.85 19.81 -5.68
CA LYS A 116 -3.16 20.11 -7.08
C LYS A 116 -2.10 21.01 -7.73
N ILE A 117 -1.55 21.98 -7.00
CA ILE A 117 -0.43 22.81 -7.48
C ILE A 117 0.80 21.95 -7.78
N TRP A 118 1.21 21.08 -6.85
CA TRP A 118 2.37 20.22 -7.03
C TRP A 118 2.20 19.30 -8.25
N LEU A 119 1.06 18.62 -8.35
CA LEU A 119 0.73 17.79 -9.52
C LEU A 119 0.76 18.60 -10.82
N ASN A 120 0.17 19.79 -10.83
CA ASN A 120 0.16 20.63 -12.03
C ASN A 120 1.53 21.17 -12.42
N ALA A 121 2.52 21.14 -11.53
CA ALA A 121 3.91 21.52 -11.81
C ALA A 121 4.76 20.34 -12.33
N ALA A 122 4.38 19.10 -12.06
CA ALA A 122 5.11 17.91 -12.50
C ALA A 122 5.18 17.80 -14.03
N ARG A 123 6.37 17.46 -14.57
CA ARG A 123 6.63 17.36 -16.02
C ARG A 123 7.45 16.12 -16.32
N ALA A 124 7.00 15.35 -17.31
CA ALA A 124 7.70 14.22 -17.89
C ALA A 124 8.85 14.71 -18.77
N THR A 125 10.08 14.61 -18.27
CA THR A 125 11.31 14.94 -19.01
C THR A 125 12.52 14.40 -18.25
N GLY A 126 13.68 14.31 -18.89
CA GLY A 126 14.86 13.70 -18.30
C GLY A 126 14.79 12.17 -18.32
N GLY A 127 15.55 11.53 -17.44
CA GLY A 127 15.94 10.12 -17.58
C GLY A 127 17.03 9.92 -18.64
N GLY A 128 17.31 8.69 -19.03
CA GLY A 128 18.24 8.42 -20.12
C GLY A 128 18.44 6.95 -20.45
N ASP A 129 18.67 6.09 -19.45
CA ASP A 129 18.60 4.64 -19.62
C ASP A 129 17.18 4.12 -19.38
N GLY A 130 16.97 2.81 -19.56
CA GLY A 130 15.64 2.23 -19.43
C GLY A 130 15.10 2.23 -17.99
N PRO A 131 15.89 1.84 -16.97
CA PRO A 131 15.48 1.90 -15.57
C PRO A 131 15.63 3.28 -14.94
N GLU A 132 14.91 3.51 -13.84
CA GLU A 132 14.80 4.82 -13.19
C GLU A 132 15.06 4.73 -11.66
N ALA A 133 15.12 5.88 -10.98
CA ALA A 133 15.45 5.98 -9.55
C ALA A 133 14.29 5.61 -8.59
N VAL A 134 13.52 4.56 -8.92
CA VAL A 134 12.39 4.07 -8.11
C VAL A 134 12.81 3.78 -6.66
N ALA A 135 13.99 3.20 -6.45
CA ALA A 135 14.52 2.89 -5.13
C ALA A 135 14.72 4.14 -4.27
N GLU A 136 15.21 5.23 -4.86
CA GLU A 136 15.35 6.52 -4.16
C GLU A 136 14.01 7.09 -3.76
N ALA A 137 13.04 7.02 -4.67
CA ALA A 137 11.71 7.57 -4.46
C ALA A 137 11.00 6.85 -3.30
N LEU A 138 11.06 5.52 -3.27
CA LEU A 138 10.55 4.70 -2.17
C LEU A 138 11.32 4.96 -0.87
N PHE A 139 12.64 5.14 -0.93
CA PHE A 139 13.42 5.51 0.25
C PHE A 139 12.95 6.85 0.83
N LYS A 140 12.69 7.85 -0.01
CA LYS A 140 12.12 9.13 0.42
C LYS A 140 10.74 8.98 1.06
N ALA A 141 9.91 8.03 0.62
CA ALA A 141 8.63 7.73 1.25
C ALA A 141 8.79 7.28 2.71
N THR A 142 9.86 6.53 3.05
CA THR A 142 10.17 6.16 4.45
C THR A 142 10.51 7.36 5.34
N LYS A 143 10.81 8.52 4.75
CA LYS A 143 11.22 9.75 5.45
C LYS A 143 10.11 10.79 5.57
N LEU A 144 8.92 10.52 5.04
CA LEU A 144 7.77 11.41 5.20
C LEU A 144 7.29 11.45 6.66
N SER A 145 6.61 12.53 7.05
CA SER A 145 6.13 12.73 8.42
C SER A 145 4.80 12.01 8.69
N TRP A 146 4.81 10.68 8.58
CA TRP A 146 3.66 9.80 8.82
C TRP A 146 3.11 9.96 10.25
N ARG A 147 1.78 10.08 10.38
CA ARG A 147 1.08 10.05 11.67
C ARG A 147 1.06 8.63 12.21
N PRO A 148 1.52 8.35 13.45
CA PRO A 148 1.49 7.01 14.03
C PRO A 148 0.10 6.36 13.96
N GLU A 149 -0.94 7.13 14.25
CA GLU A 149 -2.34 6.74 14.33
C GLU A 149 -3.09 6.70 12.99
N ALA A 150 -2.49 7.20 11.91
CA ALA A 150 -3.15 7.22 10.61
C ALA A 150 -3.04 5.86 9.90
N THR A 151 -4.06 5.53 9.10
CA THR A 151 -3.90 4.62 7.96
C THR A 151 -2.90 5.23 7.00
N LYS A 152 -1.87 4.47 6.59
CA LYS A 152 -0.75 4.98 5.78
C LYS A 152 -0.71 4.26 4.45
N ILE A 153 -0.82 5.03 3.37
CA ILE A 153 -0.84 4.47 2.03
C ILE A 153 0.18 5.21 1.16
N THR A 154 0.99 4.44 0.45
CA THR A 154 1.84 4.93 -0.64
C THR A 154 1.29 4.41 -1.96
N VAL A 155 1.22 5.28 -2.96
CA VAL A 155 0.83 4.93 -4.34
C VAL A 155 2.00 5.27 -5.25
N LEU A 156 2.66 4.25 -5.81
CA LEU A 156 3.74 4.41 -6.79
C LEU A 156 3.16 4.36 -8.20
N ILE A 157 3.42 5.39 -9.01
CA ILE A 157 3.07 5.47 -10.43
C ILE A 157 4.35 5.38 -11.24
N SER A 158 4.46 4.38 -12.11
CA SER A 158 5.69 4.03 -12.82
C SER A 158 5.41 3.47 -14.21
N ASP A 159 6.32 3.71 -15.16
CA ASP A 159 6.34 3.03 -16.46
C ASP A 159 7.63 2.23 -16.72
N ALA A 160 8.67 2.48 -15.92
CA ALA A 160 9.98 1.86 -16.00
C ALA A 160 10.37 1.10 -14.70
N PRO A 161 11.32 0.14 -14.76
CA PRO A 161 11.78 -0.62 -13.60
C PRO A 161 12.81 0.15 -12.75
N PRO A 162 13.12 -0.27 -11.51
CA PRO A 162 14.27 0.24 -10.78
C PRO A 162 15.59 -0.19 -11.44
N HIS A 163 16.64 0.61 -11.25
CA HIS A 163 18.01 0.15 -11.51
C HIS A 163 18.33 -1.18 -10.81
N GLY A 164 19.11 -2.01 -11.51
CA GLY A 164 19.50 -3.33 -11.06
C GLY A 164 18.44 -4.41 -11.21
N LEU A 165 17.31 -4.15 -11.88
CA LEU A 165 16.38 -5.19 -12.31
C LEU A 165 16.73 -5.76 -13.70
N VAL A 166 17.15 -4.89 -14.62
CA VAL A 166 17.45 -5.26 -16.01
C VAL A 166 18.96 -5.41 -16.25
N PRO A 167 19.38 -6.14 -17.31
CA PRO A 167 20.79 -6.34 -17.65
C PRO A 167 21.54 -5.04 -18.00
N SER A 168 22.88 -5.11 -17.98
CA SER A 168 23.79 -3.98 -18.21
C SER A 168 23.76 -3.35 -19.61
N GLN A 169 23.13 -3.99 -20.58
CA GLN A 169 22.99 -3.42 -21.93
C GLN A 169 21.93 -2.31 -21.96
N ASP A 170 20.96 -2.39 -21.06
CA ASP A 170 19.82 -1.47 -20.98
C ASP A 170 19.91 -0.55 -19.74
N SER A 171 20.97 -0.67 -18.93
CA SER A 171 21.14 0.16 -17.74
C SER A 171 22.57 0.62 -17.47
N SER A 172 22.68 1.87 -17.04
CA SER A 172 23.88 2.50 -16.50
C SER A 172 24.22 2.01 -15.10
N PHE A 173 23.25 1.45 -14.39
CA PHE A 173 23.39 0.98 -13.01
C PHE A 173 22.90 -0.48 -12.86
N PRO A 174 23.52 -1.45 -13.55
CA PRO A 174 23.04 -2.84 -13.59
C PRO A 174 23.12 -3.59 -12.26
N ASN A 175 23.90 -3.07 -11.31
CA ASN A 175 24.08 -3.71 -10.00
C ASN A 175 23.12 -3.16 -8.94
N GLY A 176 22.27 -2.18 -9.27
CA GLY A 176 21.35 -1.51 -8.35
C GLY A 176 21.60 0.00 -8.27
N SER A 177 20.82 0.70 -7.44
CA SER A 177 20.96 2.15 -7.24
C SER A 177 22.40 2.54 -6.88
N PRO A 178 22.95 3.62 -7.47
CA PRO A 178 24.29 4.10 -7.14
C PRO A 178 24.44 4.59 -5.69
N THR A 179 23.34 4.80 -4.96
CA THR A 179 23.35 5.18 -3.54
C THR A 179 23.34 3.95 -2.61
N GLY A 180 23.17 2.74 -3.14
CA GLY A 180 23.02 1.51 -2.38
C GLY A 180 21.60 1.23 -1.88
N HIS A 181 20.61 2.06 -2.22
CA HIS A 181 19.21 1.79 -1.90
C HIS A 181 18.66 0.56 -2.65
N ASP A 182 18.01 -0.33 -1.91
CA ASP A 182 17.44 -1.58 -2.41
C ASP A 182 15.92 -1.57 -2.21
N PRO A 183 15.11 -1.54 -3.29
CA PRO A 183 13.65 -1.45 -3.19
C PRO A 183 13.05 -2.64 -2.44
N MET A 184 13.63 -3.85 -2.49
CA MET A 184 13.13 -5.02 -1.75
C MET A 184 13.27 -4.84 -0.24
N LYS A 185 14.28 -4.11 0.22
CA LYS A 185 14.48 -3.80 1.64
C LYS A 185 13.61 -2.62 2.07
N ILE A 186 13.60 -1.56 1.26
CA ILE A 186 12.85 -0.35 1.53
C ILE A 186 11.34 -0.62 1.61
N VAL A 187 10.79 -1.47 0.75
CA VAL A 187 9.37 -1.83 0.80
C VAL A 187 9.05 -2.65 2.05
N ARG A 188 9.96 -3.47 2.55
CA ARG A 188 9.80 -4.14 3.85
C ARG A 188 9.87 -3.15 5.00
N ASP A 189 10.72 -2.13 4.91
CA ASP A 189 10.75 -1.05 5.91
C ASP A 189 9.42 -0.28 5.91
N LEU A 190 8.87 0.05 4.73
CA LEU A 190 7.53 0.64 4.60
C LEU A 190 6.45 -0.25 5.22
N ALA A 191 6.47 -1.55 4.94
CA ALA A 191 5.54 -2.52 5.53
C ALA A 191 5.66 -2.55 7.07
N GLN A 192 6.87 -2.54 7.62
CA GLN A 192 7.11 -2.48 9.07
C GLN A 192 6.63 -1.15 9.69
N MET A 193 6.63 -0.06 8.93
CA MET A 193 6.04 1.22 9.32
C MET A 193 4.50 1.23 9.23
N GLY A 194 3.87 0.12 8.81
CA GLY A 194 2.44 0.00 8.59
C GLY A 194 1.96 0.77 7.35
N VAL A 195 2.83 0.97 6.36
CA VAL A 195 2.51 1.63 5.09
C VAL A 195 2.14 0.58 4.05
N THR A 196 0.92 0.67 3.52
CA THR A 196 0.47 -0.15 2.39
C THR A 196 0.95 0.47 1.07
N LEU A 197 1.53 -0.33 0.17
CA LEU A 197 2.01 0.14 -1.14
C LEU A 197 1.10 -0.33 -2.27
N TYR A 198 0.48 0.60 -2.99
CA TYR A 198 -0.20 0.32 -4.27
C TYR A 198 0.69 0.72 -5.43
N ILE A 199 0.65 -0.07 -6.50
CA ILE A 199 1.30 0.28 -7.77
C ILE A 199 0.24 0.68 -8.79
N ILE A 200 0.38 1.87 -9.37
CA ILE A 200 -0.29 2.23 -10.61
C ILE A 200 0.67 2.01 -11.77
N GLY A 201 0.42 0.96 -12.54
CA GLY A 201 1.27 0.61 -13.68
C GLY A 201 0.87 1.32 -14.97
N CYS A 202 1.80 2.03 -15.58
CA CYS A 202 1.61 2.67 -16.88
C CYS A 202 1.80 1.67 -18.02
N GLU A 203 0.68 1.11 -18.50
CA GLU A 203 0.67 0.11 -19.56
C GLU A 203 0.69 0.74 -20.97
N PRO A 204 1.30 0.09 -21.98
CA PRO A 204 1.95 -1.22 -21.90
C PRO A 204 3.41 -1.19 -21.40
N ALA A 205 4.00 -0.01 -21.17
CA ALA A 205 5.43 0.16 -20.89
C ALA A 205 5.91 -0.65 -19.66
N ILE A 206 5.13 -0.67 -18.58
CA ILE A 206 5.50 -1.40 -17.35
C ILE A 206 5.34 -2.92 -17.45
N LEU A 207 4.60 -3.43 -18.45
CA LEU A 207 4.19 -4.85 -18.51
C LEU A 207 5.35 -5.85 -18.42
N PRO A 208 6.52 -5.64 -19.05
CA PRO A 208 7.66 -6.55 -18.92
C PRO A 208 8.16 -6.72 -17.47
N TYR A 209 7.83 -5.77 -16.60
CA TYR A 209 8.28 -5.68 -15.20
C TYR A 209 7.12 -5.87 -14.21
N LYS A 210 5.90 -6.16 -14.69
CA LYS A 210 4.69 -6.20 -13.87
C LYS A 210 4.83 -7.12 -12.67
N ASP A 211 5.36 -8.34 -12.84
CA ASP A 211 5.53 -9.29 -11.74
C ASP A 211 6.48 -8.77 -10.65
N PHE A 212 7.49 -7.98 -11.02
CA PHE A 212 8.36 -7.35 -10.03
C PHE A 212 7.60 -6.30 -9.22
N PHE A 213 6.81 -5.45 -9.87
CA PHE A 213 5.99 -4.45 -9.18
C PHE A 213 4.91 -5.09 -8.30
N MET A 214 4.26 -6.16 -8.78
CA MET A 214 3.33 -6.97 -7.99
C MET A 214 4.01 -7.68 -6.80
N ALA A 215 5.32 -7.93 -6.88
CA ALA A 215 6.06 -8.43 -5.72
C ALA A 215 6.23 -7.34 -4.65
N LEU A 216 6.47 -6.09 -5.06
CA LEU A 216 6.61 -4.96 -4.15
C LEU A 216 5.30 -4.63 -3.44
N ASP A 217 4.17 -4.50 -4.15
CA ASP A 217 2.89 -4.25 -3.48
C ASP A 217 2.50 -5.40 -2.55
N TYR A 218 2.73 -6.66 -2.95
CA TYR A 218 2.49 -7.83 -2.12
C TYR A 218 3.26 -7.80 -0.80
N LEU A 219 4.53 -7.37 -0.81
CA LEU A 219 5.35 -7.25 0.39
C LEU A 219 4.82 -6.23 1.39
N ALA A 220 4.10 -5.22 0.93
CA ALA A 220 3.49 -4.19 1.75
C ALA A 220 1.97 -4.32 1.83
N GLY A 221 1.40 -5.46 1.44
CA GLY A 221 -0.03 -5.75 1.57
C GLY A 221 -0.96 -4.93 0.66
N GLY A 222 -0.43 -4.33 -0.41
CA GLY A 222 -1.22 -3.60 -1.41
C GLY A 222 -1.46 -4.40 -2.68
N GLN A 223 -1.78 -3.69 -3.76
CA GLN A 223 -2.16 -4.28 -5.05
C GLN A 223 -1.71 -3.44 -6.24
N TYR A 224 -1.52 -4.11 -7.37
CA TYR A 224 -1.28 -3.50 -8.67
C TYR A 224 -2.61 -3.09 -9.32
N VAL A 225 -2.65 -1.87 -9.85
CA VAL A 225 -3.77 -1.32 -10.59
C VAL A 225 -3.22 -0.75 -11.90
N PRO A 226 -3.75 -1.11 -13.08
CA PRO A 226 -3.32 -0.48 -14.31
C PRO A 226 -3.77 1.00 -14.35
N LEU A 227 -2.96 1.89 -14.90
CA LEU A 227 -3.31 3.31 -15.07
C LEU A 227 -4.58 3.51 -15.91
N SER A 228 -4.99 2.51 -16.71
CA SER A 228 -6.24 2.52 -17.45
C SER A 228 -7.49 2.32 -16.58
N ARG A 229 -7.34 1.87 -15.31
CA ARG A 229 -8.44 1.62 -14.37
C ARG A 229 -8.20 2.15 -12.95
N PRO A 230 -7.82 3.42 -12.76
CA PRO A 230 -7.46 3.96 -11.45
C PRO A 230 -8.67 4.25 -10.56
N GLU A 231 -9.89 4.23 -11.10
CA GLU A 231 -11.12 4.22 -10.29
C GLU A 231 -11.14 3.02 -9.31
N LEU A 232 -10.54 1.89 -9.69
CA LEU A 232 -10.40 0.74 -8.80
C LEU A 232 -9.54 1.07 -7.59
N LEU A 233 -8.56 1.97 -7.72
CA LEU A 233 -7.71 2.35 -6.59
C LEU A 233 -8.50 3.16 -5.55
N VAL A 234 -9.45 4.00 -5.97
CA VAL A 234 -10.32 4.72 -5.04
C VAL A 234 -11.14 3.73 -4.23
N ASP A 235 -11.78 2.77 -4.90
CA ASP A 235 -12.59 1.74 -4.25
C ASP A 235 -11.75 0.87 -3.30
N VAL A 236 -10.50 0.55 -3.68
CA VAL A 236 -9.59 -0.21 -2.82
C VAL A 236 -9.10 0.60 -1.62
N ILE A 237 -8.72 1.86 -1.81
CA ILE A 237 -8.23 2.71 -0.71
C ILE A 237 -9.39 3.04 0.25
N THR A 238 -10.55 3.39 -0.28
CA THR A 238 -11.74 3.70 0.54
C THR A 238 -12.27 2.44 1.21
N GLY A 239 -12.38 1.33 0.48
CA GLY A 239 -12.80 0.03 1.02
C GLY A 239 -11.84 -0.51 2.06
N GLY A 240 -10.53 -0.50 1.78
CA GLY A 240 -9.49 -0.93 2.71
C GLY A 240 -9.41 -0.05 3.96
N ALA A 241 -9.56 1.28 3.82
CA ALA A 241 -9.66 2.18 4.98
C ALA A 241 -10.92 1.86 5.81
N GLN A 242 -12.08 1.64 5.18
CA GLN A 242 -13.31 1.24 5.87
C GLN A 242 -13.20 -0.12 6.57
N GLU A 243 -12.50 -1.08 5.97
CA GLU A 243 -12.20 -2.38 6.55
C GLU A 243 -11.29 -2.25 7.78
N GLU A 244 -10.19 -1.51 7.67
CA GLU A 244 -9.26 -1.26 8.78
C GLU A 244 -9.98 -0.56 9.95
N LEU A 245 -10.86 0.39 9.66
CA LEU A 245 -11.72 1.04 10.65
C LEU A 245 -12.70 0.06 11.31
N SER A 246 -13.22 -0.88 10.54
CA SER A 246 -14.07 -1.95 11.07
C SER A 246 -13.27 -2.90 11.96
N ILE A 247 -12.00 -3.16 11.64
CA ILE A 247 -11.06 -3.95 12.45
C ILE A 247 -10.67 -3.21 13.74
N GLN A 248 -10.41 -1.90 13.70
CA GLN A 248 -10.15 -1.11 14.92
C GLN A 248 -11.37 -1.01 15.83
N LYS A 249 -12.57 -0.87 15.24
CA LYS A 249 -13.83 -0.96 16.01
C LYS A 249 -14.01 -2.35 16.61
N PHE A 250 -13.62 -3.40 15.89
CA PHE A 250 -13.61 -4.77 16.37
C PHE A 250 -12.63 -4.98 17.54
N GLU A 251 -11.40 -4.48 17.46
CA GLU A 251 -10.43 -4.49 18.55
C GLU A 251 -11.01 -3.86 19.83
N LYS A 252 -11.68 -2.70 19.71
CA LYS A 252 -12.36 -2.06 20.83
C LYS A 252 -13.49 -2.94 21.41
N LEU A 253 -14.30 -3.58 20.57
CA LEU A 253 -15.37 -4.47 21.03
C LEU A 253 -14.82 -5.72 21.75
N VAL A 254 -13.80 -6.35 21.18
CA VAL A 254 -13.10 -7.47 21.83
C VAL A 254 -12.54 -7.04 23.19
N GLN A 255 -11.87 -5.89 23.25
CA GLN A 255 -11.33 -5.36 24.50
C GLN A 255 -12.42 -5.11 25.54
N VAL A 256 -13.56 -4.51 25.16
CA VAL A 256 -14.69 -4.27 26.07
C VAL A 256 -15.26 -5.58 26.61
N GLU A 257 -15.42 -6.60 25.76
CA GLU A 257 -16.01 -7.88 26.17
C GLU A 257 -15.07 -8.71 27.06
N VAL A 258 -13.76 -8.68 26.75
CA VAL A 258 -12.72 -9.25 27.63
C VAL A 258 -12.73 -8.55 28.99
N GLN A 259 -12.80 -7.22 29.03
CA GLN A 259 -12.87 -6.43 30.27
C GLN A 259 -14.11 -6.80 31.10
N LYS A 260 -15.29 -6.90 30.49
CA LYS A 260 -16.53 -7.32 31.19
C LYS A 260 -16.41 -8.72 31.76
N THR A 261 -15.84 -9.66 31.01
CA THR A 261 -15.70 -11.06 31.43
C THR A 261 -14.75 -11.18 32.63
N ILE A 262 -13.61 -10.48 32.58
CA ILE A 262 -12.65 -10.43 33.69
C ILE A 262 -13.25 -9.73 34.92
N ALA A 263 -13.94 -8.61 34.74
CA ALA A 263 -14.59 -7.86 35.83
C ALA A 263 -15.71 -8.66 36.52
N ALA A 264 -16.37 -9.56 35.79
CA ALA A 264 -17.36 -10.50 36.33
C ALA A 264 -16.74 -11.73 37.02
N GLY A 265 -15.41 -11.82 37.11
CA GLY A 265 -14.70 -12.98 37.69
C GLY A 265 -14.76 -14.24 36.82
N GLY A 266 -15.14 -14.11 35.55
CA GLY A 266 -15.25 -15.22 34.60
C GLY A 266 -13.92 -15.53 33.92
N THR A 267 -13.73 -16.79 33.54
CA THR A 267 -12.65 -17.22 32.65
C THR A 267 -12.91 -16.74 31.22
N VAL A 268 -11.89 -16.18 30.57
CA VAL A 268 -11.96 -15.70 29.19
C VAL A 268 -12.11 -16.89 28.24
N ASP A 269 -13.36 -17.19 27.84
CA ASP A 269 -13.66 -18.19 26.81
C ASP A 269 -13.48 -17.57 25.43
N LYS A 270 -12.37 -17.93 24.78
CA LYS A 270 -11.95 -17.45 23.46
C LYS A 270 -13.01 -17.69 22.38
N GLN A 271 -13.74 -18.80 22.42
CA GLN A 271 -14.77 -19.12 21.42
C GLN A 271 -16.02 -18.29 21.63
N LYS A 272 -16.43 -18.10 22.88
CA LYS A 272 -17.61 -17.30 23.22
C LYS A 272 -17.43 -15.82 22.88
N ILE A 273 -16.29 -15.23 23.21
CA ILE A 273 -15.98 -13.83 22.88
C ILE A 273 -15.93 -13.66 21.36
N SER A 274 -15.24 -14.56 20.65
CA SER A 274 -15.19 -14.53 19.18
C SER A 274 -16.59 -14.61 18.56
N GLN A 275 -17.48 -15.44 19.11
CA GLN A 275 -18.85 -15.60 18.63
C GLN A 275 -19.72 -14.38 18.92
N THR A 276 -19.62 -13.78 20.11
CA THR A 276 -20.35 -12.54 20.47
C THR A 276 -19.95 -11.39 19.56
N VAL A 277 -18.64 -11.17 19.41
CA VAL A 277 -18.13 -10.06 18.59
C VAL A 277 -18.43 -10.29 17.10
N TYR A 278 -18.35 -11.53 16.62
CA TYR A 278 -18.79 -11.88 15.26
C TYR A 278 -20.27 -11.57 15.02
N ASN A 279 -21.16 -11.89 15.96
CA ASN A 279 -22.58 -11.62 15.83
C ASN A 279 -22.87 -10.10 15.82
N GLU A 280 -22.16 -9.31 16.64
CA GLU A 280 -22.26 -7.85 16.60
C GLU A 280 -21.75 -7.25 15.29
N LEU A 281 -20.65 -7.80 14.72
CA LEU A 281 -20.13 -7.39 13.41
C LEU A 281 -21.15 -7.59 12.29
N VAL A 282 -21.73 -8.79 12.19
CA VAL A 282 -22.75 -9.11 11.18
C VAL A 282 -23.96 -8.20 11.32
N ASN A 283 -24.38 -7.92 12.55
CA ASN A 283 -25.50 -7.01 12.83
C ASN A 283 -25.17 -5.54 12.54
N SER A 284 -23.89 -5.16 12.57
CA SER A 284 -23.41 -3.82 12.21
C SER A 284 -23.17 -3.62 10.70
N GLY A 285 -23.35 -4.67 9.88
CA GLY A 285 -23.17 -4.62 8.44
C GLY A 285 -21.72 -4.79 7.96
N ALA A 286 -20.77 -5.13 8.85
CA ALA A 286 -19.37 -5.35 8.49
C ALA A 286 -19.21 -6.72 7.81
N THR A 287 -18.88 -6.74 6.52
CA THR A 287 -18.54 -7.97 5.78
C THR A 287 -17.05 -8.03 5.51
N SER A 288 -16.35 -8.96 6.18
CA SER A 288 -14.99 -9.36 5.80
C SER A 288 -15.07 -10.19 4.52
N THR A 289 -14.99 -9.52 3.38
CA THR A 289 -14.81 -10.18 2.10
C THR A 289 -13.45 -9.72 1.59
N HIS A 290 -12.56 -10.63 1.22
CA HIS A 290 -11.49 -10.25 0.26
C HIS A 290 -12.13 -9.32 -0.77
N LEU A 291 -11.63 -8.08 -0.91
CA LEU A 291 -12.12 -7.02 -1.79
C LEU A 291 -12.77 -7.59 -3.07
N LEU A 292 -14.07 -7.91 -3.01
CA LEU A 292 -14.87 -8.29 -4.17
C LEU A 292 -15.41 -6.98 -4.70
N LEU A 293 -14.61 -6.39 -5.56
CA LEU A 293 -14.87 -5.12 -6.21
C LEU A 293 -15.85 -5.35 -7.38
N ASN A 294 -17.08 -4.87 -7.27
CA ASN A 294 -18.05 -4.63 -8.36
C ASN A 294 -17.94 -5.57 -9.59
N ASN A 295 -17.95 -6.89 -9.40
CA ASN A 295 -17.82 -7.90 -10.47
C ASN A 295 -16.55 -7.82 -11.35
N ALA A 296 -15.56 -6.98 -11.01
CA ALA A 296 -14.26 -6.90 -11.69
C ALA A 296 -13.15 -7.27 -10.71
N THR A 297 -12.70 -8.53 -10.79
CA THR A 297 -11.57 -9.03 -9.99
C THR A 297 -10.32 -8.22 -10.32
N LEU A 298 -9.76 -7.48 -9.36
CA LEU A 298 -8.37 -7.04 -9.45
C LEU A 298 -7.49 -8.28 -9.56
N GLU A 299 -6.49 -8.22 -10.42
CA GLU A 299 -5.61 -9.36 -10.65
C GLU A 299 -4.81 -9.63 -9.36
N GLY A 300 -5.02 -10.79 -8.76
CA GLY A 300 -4.28 -11.19 -7.58
C GLY A 300 -2.79 -11.39 -7.91
N THR A 301 -1.93 -11.25 -6.90
CA THR A 301 -0.48 -11.47 -7.03
C THR A 301 -0.18 -12.81 -7.71
N THR A 302 0.56 -12.76 -8.80
CA THR A 302 0.98 -13.94 -9.58
C THR A 302 1.95 -14.80 -8.77
N ASP A 303 2.09 -16.07 -9.14
CA ASP A 303 3.07 -16.94 -8.48
C ASP A 303 4.52 -16.52 -8.77
N ALA A 304 4.78 -15.94 -9.95
CA ALA A 304 6.07 -15.33 -10.27
C ALA A 304 6.37 -14.13 -9.34
N ALA A 305 5.39 -13.25 -9.13
CA ALA A 305 5.51 -12.14 -8.18
C ALA A 305 5.75 -12.63 -6.74
N LYS A 306 5.05 -13.68 -6.27
CA LYS A 306 5.31 -14.28 -4.95
C LYS A 306 6.72 -14.86 -4.84
N GLN A 307 7.21 -15.50 -5.91
CA GLN A 307 8.58 -16.00 -5.96
C GLN A 307 9.59 -14.86 -5.84
N ILE A 308 9.40 -13.77 -6.58
CA ILE A 308 10.22 -12.56 -6.49
C ILE A 308 10.15 -11.95 -5.07
N ALA A 309 8.96 -11.89 -4.47
CA ALA A 309 8.76 -11.36 -3.11
C ALA A 309 9.51 -12.14 -2.03
N SER A 310 9.82 -13.42 -2.28
CA SER A 310 10.63 -14.21 -1.34
C SER A 310 12.10 -13.77 -1.27
N ALA A 311 12.60 -13.08 -2.31
CA ALA A 311 13.97 -12.57 -2.36
C ALA A 311 14.20 -11.41 -1.38
N THR A 312 15.31 -11.44 -0.66
CA THR A 312 15.66 -10.46 0.39
C THR A 312 16.31 -9.18 -0.16
N SER A 313 16.74 -9.19 -1.42
CA SER A 313 17.47 -8.09 -2.06
C SER A 313 17.33 -8.12 -3.59
N MET A 314 17.62 -6.99 -4.23
CA MET A 314 17.70 -6.94 -5.70
C MET A 314 18.77 -7.88 -6.28
N ALA A 315 19.85 -8.12 -5.54
CA ALA A 315 20.89 -9.07 -5.97
C ALA A 315 20.35 -10.49 -6.13
N GLU A 316 19.44 -10.90 -5.25
CA GLU A 316 18.78 -12.20 -5.31
C GLU A 316 17.68 -12.23 -6.38
N VAL A 317 16.90 -11.15 -6.52
CA VAL A 317 15.91 -11.00 -7.60
C VAL A 317 16.56 -11.20 -8.98
N ARG A 318 17.72 -10.59 -9.22
CA ARG A 318 18.45 -10.70 -10.49
C ARG A 318 18.84 -12.13 -10.88
N LEU A 319 18.98 -13.05 -9.93
CA LEU A 319 19.34 -14.44 -10.24
C LEU A 319 18.19 -15.21 -10.91
N HIS A 320 16.95 -14.73 -10.73
CA HIS A 320 15.74 -15.46 -11.11
C HIS A 320 14.76 -14.63 -11.95
N PHE A 321 14.98 -13.33 -12.07
CA PHE A 321 14.12 -12.46 -12.85
C PHE A 321 14.35 -12.64 -14.36
N HIS A 322 13.27 -12.96 -15.06
CA HIS A 322 13.22 -12.98 -16.51
C HIS A 322 12.14 -12.01 -16.96
N MET A 323 12.47 -11.07 -17.85
CA MET A 323 11.49 -10.16 -18.41
C MET A 323 10.39 -10.96 -19.12
N ALA A 324 9.14 -10.64 -18.84
CA ALA A 324 8.03 -11.26 -19.55
C ALA A 324 8.16 -10.94 -21.05
N THR A 325 8.15 -11.96 -21.92
CA THR A 325 8.01 -11.73 -23.35
C THR A 325 6.65 -11.08 -23.57
N ALA A 326 6.62 -9.84 -24.06
CA ALA A 326 5.39 -9.09 -24.26
C ALA A 326 4.42 -9.89 -25.15
N LYS A 327 3.49 -10.62 -24.53
CA LYS A 327 2.28 -11.06 -25.22
C LYS A 327 1.34 -9.85 -25.19
N PRO A 328 0.80 -9.41 -26.34
CA PRO A 328 -0.19 -8.34 -26.33
C PRO A 328 -1.36 -8.78 -25.45
N TYR A 329 -1.55 -8.06 -24.34
CA TYR A 329 -2.66 -8.30 -23.43
C TYR A 329 -3.94 -7.80 -24.11
N THR A 330 -4.76 -8.71 -24.59
CA THR A 330 -6.09 -8.39 -25.11
C THR A 330 -7.04 -8.34 -23.93
N TYR A 331 -7.58 -7.15 -23.62
CA TYR A 331 -8.69 -7.06 -22.66
C TYR A 331 -9.87 -7.89 -23.19
N PRO A 332 -10.51 -8.75 -22.35
CA PRO A 332 -11.80 -9.29 -22.72
C PRO A 332 -12.78 -8.12 -22.88
N THR A 333 -13.35 -8.02 -24.09
CA THR A 333 -14.40 -7.07 -24.47
C THR A 333 -15.65 -7.23 -23.63
#